data_AF-A0A418VQX4-F1
#
_entry.id   AF-A0A418VQX4-F1
#
_cell.length_a   1.000
_cell.length_b   1.000
_cell.length_c   1.000
_cell.angle_alpha   90.00
_cell.angle_beta   90.00
_cell.angle_gamma   90.00
#
_symmetry.space_group_name_H-M   'P 1'
#
loop_
_entity.id
_entity.type
_entity.pdbx_description
1 polymer ?
#
loop_
_entity_poly.entity_id
_entity_poly.type
_entity_poly.pdbx_seq_one_letter_code
_entity_poly.pdbx_strand_id
1 'polypeptide(L)'
;MLDFLRFRKASSAFRTRSSERDSEVDAQRVASISRAIDAALVSSQSEQAGLRRRLDDVLARVAVTAGNDCDEYLHREQDDTTLQNQLNSEIAAAERRLHELETAIRHFQSLSALLDSLFPEHAPPASD
;
A
#
# COMPACT_ATOMS: atom_id res chain seq x y z
N MET A 1 56.29 7.51 57.10
CA MET A 1 55.99 6.44 56.13
C MET A 1 54.48 6.24 56.12
N LEU A 2 53.77 6.98 55.27
CA LEU A 2 52.33 6.84 55.03
C LEU A 2 52.11 7.10 53.53
N ASP A 3 52.15 6.03 52.74
CA ASP A 3 51.81 6.07 51.33
C ASP A 3 50.29 6.15 51.19
N PHE A 4 49.80 7.38 50.99
CA PHE A 4 48.43 7.64 50.56
C PHE A 4 48.33 7.34 49.07
N LEU A 5 48.20 6.06 48.73
CA LEU A 5 47.95 5.61 47.36
C LEU A 5 46.60 6.18 46.90
N ARG A 6 46.72 7.24 46.09
CA ARG A 6 45.64 7.89 45.35
C ARG A 6 44.83 6.84 44.59
N PHE A 7 43.60 6.62 45.03
CA PHE A 7 42.56 6.02 44.20
C PHE A 7 42.32 6.94 42.99
N ARG A 8 42.97 6.65 41.86
CA ARG A 8 42.54 7.20 40.57
C ARG A 8 41.22 6.52 40.23
N LYS A 9 40.11 7.14 40.62
CA LYS A 9 38.79 6.85 40.06
C LYS A 9 38.84 7.25 38.58
N ALA A 10 39.25 6.34 37.72
CA ALA A 10 38.97 6.45 36.29
C ALA A 10 37.45 6.34 36.14
N SER A 11 36.76 7.45 36.32
CA SER A 11 35.44 7.65 35.77
C SER A 11 35.62 7.60 34.26
N SER A 12 35.48 6.41 33.68
CA SER A 12 35.08 6.28 32.28
C SER A 12 33.73 6.98 32.19
N ALA A 13 33.74 8.28 31.95
CA ALA A 13 32.52 9.05 31.75
C ALA A 13 31.70 8.33 30.70
N PHE A 14 30.45 8.01 31.03
CA PHE A 14 29.51 7.37 30.12
C PHE A 14 29.45 8.19 28.83
N ARG A 15 29.97 7.65 27.72
CA ARG A 15 30.02 8.33 26.43
C ARG A 15 28.69 8.11 25.72
N THR A 16 27.85 9.13 25.72
CA THR A 16 26.66 9.19 24.88
C THR A 16 27.00 9.66 23.47
N ARG A 17 26.15 9.28 22.50
CA ARG A 17 26.20 9.85 21.15
C ARG A 17 25.84 11.34 21.19
N SER A 18 26.20 12.06 20.13
CA SER A 18 25.82 13.47 19.96
C SER A 18 24.34 13.55 19.60
N SER A 19 23.62 14.52 20.17
CA SER A 19 22.19 14.71 19.92
C SER A 19 21.86 14.89 18.44
N GLU A 20 22.73 15.55 17.68
CA GLU A 20 22.60 15.77 16.24
C GLU A 20 22.58 14.46 15.44
N ARG A 21 23.41 13.48 15.82
CA ARG A 21 23.40 12.18 15.14
C ARG A 21 22.19 11.35 15.51
N ASP A 22 21.69 11.50 16.74
CA ASP A 22 20.48 10.82 17.15
C ASP A 22 19.27 11.38 16.38
N SER A 23 19.17 12.72 16.22
CA SER A 23 18.13 13.34 15.39
C SER A 23 18.22 12.97 13.91
N GLU A 24 19.42 12.88 13.34
CA GLU A 24 19.62 12.45 11.95
C GLU A 24 19.18 10.99 11.74
N VAL A 25 19.50 10.11 12.69
CA VAL A 25 19.07 8.70 12.64
C VAL A 25 17.56 8.58 12.79
N ASP A 26 16.93 9.37 13.65
CA ASP A 26 15.48 9.37 13.81
C ASP A 26 14.76 9.88 12.55
N ALA A 27 15.29 10.95 11.92
CA ALA A 27 14.82 11.41 10.62
C ALA A 27 14.90 10.32 9.55
N GLN A 28 16.03 9.59 9.50
CA GLN A 28 16.24 8.53 8.54
C GLN A 28 15.26 7.35 8.72
N ARG A 29 14.82 7.09 9.96
CA ARG A 29 13.80 6.07 10.30
C ARG A 29 12.40 6.51 9.88
N VAL A 30 12.03 7.75 10.15
CA VAL A 30 10.73 8.28 9.69
C VAL A 30 10.67 8.28 8.17
N ALA A 31 11.74 8.71 7.50
CA ALA A 31 11.84 8.70 6.04
C ALA A 31 11.81 7.28 5.42
N SER A 32 12.23 6.23 6.14
CA SER A 32 12.10 4.86 5.63
C SER A 32 10.66 4.36 5.73
N ILE A 33 9.95 4.72 6.80
CA ILE A 33 8.53 4.39 6.99
C ILE A 33 7.66 5.12 5.96
N SER A 34 7.87 6.43 5.78
CA SER A 34 7.20 7.24 4.75
C SER A 34 7.31 6.59 3.37
N ARG A 35 8.53 6.29 2.92
CA ARG A 35 8.76 5.63 1.62
C ARG A 35 8.08 4.28 1.49
N ALA A 36 7.99 3.51 2.57
CA ALA A 36 7.29 2.22 2.55
C ALA A 36 5.78 2.39 2.38
N ILE A 37 5.19 3.41 3.02
CA ILE A 37 3.77 3.77 2.84
C ILE A 37 3.52 4.22 1.40
N ASP A 38 4.37 5.09 0.86
CA ASP A 38 4.25 5.58 -0.53
C ASP A 38 4.33 4.44 -1.55
N ALA A 39 5.30 3.53 -1.37
CA ALA A 39 5.45 2.38 -2.24
C ALA A 39 4.21 1.46 -2.20
N ALA A 40 3.64 1.23 -1.01
CA ALA A 40 2.41 0.46 -0.87
C ALA A 40 1.22 1.16 -1.54
N LEU A 41 1.11 2.48 -1.38
CA LEU A 41 0.06 3.30 -2.00
C LEU A 41 0.12 3.22 -3.54
N VAL A 42 1.30 3.46 -4.13
CA VAL A 42 1.52 3.39 -5.58
C VAL A 42 1.22 1.98 -6.10
N SER A 43 1.68 0.95 -5.39
CA SER A 43 1.41 -0.44 -5.76
C SER A 43 -0.09 -0.75 -5.77
N SER A 44 -0.83 -0.36 -4.73
CA SER A 44 -2.27 -0.59 -4.64
C SER A 44 -3.06 0.20 -5.69
N GLN A 45 -2.66 1.44 -5.98
CA GLN A 45 -3.28 2.25 -7.05
C GLN A 45 -3.03 1.64 -8.44
N SER A 46 -1.82 1.16 -8.70
CA SER A 46 -1.48 0.48 -9.95
C SER A 46 -2.29 -0.81 -10.13
N GLU A 47 -2.41 -1.61 -9.07
CA GLU A 47 -3.23 -2.81 -9.08
C GLU A 47 -4.71 -2.47 -9.35
N GLN A 48 -5.26 -1.46 -8.66
CA GLN A 48 -6.64 -1.01 -8.85
C GLN A 48 -6.90 -0.56 -10.29
N ALA A 49 -6.01 0.25 -10.86
CA ALA A 49 -6.10 0.72 -12.24
C ALA A 49 -6.03 -0.45 -13.24
N GLY A 50 -5.12 -1.41 -13.01
CA GLY A 50 -5.01 -2.62 -13.83
C GLY A 50 -6.25 -3.50 -13.75
N LEU A 51 -6.81 -3.66 -12.55
CA LEU A 51 -8.00 -4.47 -12.33
C LEU A 51 -9.26 -3.85 -12.94
N ARG A 52 -9.43 -2.52 -12.84
CA ARG A 52 -10.54 -1.81 -13.51
C ARG A 52 -10.54 -2.04 -15.01
N ARG A 53 -9.38 -1.90 -15.67
CA ARG A 53 -9.29 -2.15 -17.13
C ARG A 53 -9.67 -3.58 -17.51
N ARG A 54 -9.28 -4.57 -16.70
CA ARG A 54 -9.67 -5.97 -16.93
C ARG A 54 -11.16 -6.19 -16.70
N LEU A 55 -11.74 -5.57 -15.68
CA LEU A 55 -13.18 -5.63 -15.44
C LEU A 55 -13.96 -5.02 -16.61
N ASP A 56 -13.53 -3.88 -17.14
CA ASP A 56 -14.16 -3.24 -18.30
C ASP A 56 -14.16 -4.15 -19.54
N ASP A 57 -13.07 -4.88 -19.78
CA ASP A 57 -12.96 -5.89 -20.85
C ASP A 57 -13.90 -7.08 -20.63
N VAL A 58 -14.00 -7.60 -19.40
CA VAL A 58 -14.95 -8.67 -19.05
C VAL A 58 -16.40 -8.20 -19.24
N LEU A 59 -16.73 -6.98 -18.82
CA LEU A 59 -18.06 -6.40 -19.00
C LEU A 59 -18.41 -6.23 -20.48
N ALA A 60 -17.45 -5.81 -21.32
CA ALA A 60 -17.64 -5.72 -22.76
C ALA A 60 -17.94 -7.10 -23.38
N ARG A 61 -17.26 -8.16 -22.93
CA ARG A 61 -17.52 -9.53 -23.40
C ARG A 61 -18.90 -10.02 -23.00
N VAL A 62 -19.32 -9.79 -21.76
CA VAL A 62 -20.68 -10.13 -21.30
C VAL A 62 -21.75 -9.46 -22.17
N ALA A 63 -21.57 -8.18 -22.50
CA ALA A 63 -22.52 -7.44 -23.35
C ALA A 63 -22.61 -8.03 -24.77
N VAL A 64 -21.49 -8.49 -25.34
CA VAL A 64 -21.46 -9.16 -26.66
C VAL A 64 -22.14 -10.53 -26.59
N THR A 65 -21.84 -11.33 -25.57
CA THR A 65 -22.46 -12.67 -25.40
C THR A 65 -23.97 -12.56 -25.21
N ALA A 66 -24.45 -11.58 -24.43
CA ALA A 66 -25.87 -11.32 -24.24
C ALA A 66 -26.58 -10.74 -25.49
N GLY A 67 -25.86 -10.09 -26.40
CA GLY A 67 -26.40 -9.46 -27.61
C GLY A 67 -26.52 -10.38 -28.83
N ASN A 68 -25.90 -11.56 -28.80
CA ASN A 68 -25.89 -12.53 -29.91
C ASN A 68 -27.03 -13.57 -29.84
N ASP A 69 -28.03 -13.35 -28.98
CA ASP A 69 -29.16 -14.27 -28.71
C ASP A 69 -30.21 -14.39 -29.84
N CYS A 70 -29.97 -13.80 -31.02
CA CYS A 70 -30.86 -13.96 -32.16
C CYS A 70 -30.48 -15.19 -33.00
N ASP A 71 -31.14 -16.30 -32.67
CA ASP A 71 -31.48 -17.41 -33.57
C ASP A 71 -30.34 -18.41 -33.89
N GLU A 72 -30.16 -19.46 -33.04
CA GLU A 72 -29.79 -20.84 -33.45
C GLU A 72 -29.59 -21.82 -32.25
N TYR A 73 -30.56 -22.73 -32.08
CA TYR A 73 -30.51 -24.11 -31.54
C TYR A 73 -29.98 -24.44 -30.12
N LEU A 74 -30.89 -24.98 -29.30
CA LEU A 74 -30.86 -25.91 -28.14
C LEU A 74 -29.53 -26.46 -27.54
N HIS A 75 -28.41 -26.52 -28.26
CA HIS A 75 -27.11 -26.94 -27.72
C HIS A 75 -26.23 -25.76 -27.26
N ARG A 76 -26.54 -24.53 -27.72
CA ARG A 76 -25.84 -23.30 -27.28
C ARG A 76 -26.16 -22.92 -25.82
N GLU A 77 -27.38 -23.17 -25.36
CA GLU A 77 -27.85 -22.75 -24.02
C GLU A 77 -26.96 -23.25 -22.86
N GLN A 78 -26.42 -24.48 -22.93
CA GLN A 78 -25.57 -25.02 -21.85
C GLN A 78 -24.14 -24.46 -21.86
N ASP A 79 -23.56 -24.27 -23.04
CA ASP A 79 -22.20 -23.72 -23.20
C ASP A 79 -22.20 -22.21 -22.90
N ASP A 80 -23.22 -21.47 -23.34
CA ASP A 80 -23.41 -20.05 -23.02
C ASP A 80 -23.69 -19.85 -21.53
N THR A 81 -24.46 -20.74 -20.88
CA THR A 81 -24.65 -20.71 -19.41
C THR A 81 -23.33 -20.90 -18.67
N THR A 82 -22.45 -21.80 -19.15
CA THR A 82 -21.14 -22.04 -18.52
C THR A 82 -20.24 -20.82 -18.65
N LEU A 83 -20.16 -20.23 -19.85
CA LEU A 83 -19.40 -19.01 -20.09
C LEU A 83 -19.93 -17.82 -19.28
N GLN A 84 -21.26 -17.65 -19.24
CA GLN A 84 -21.89 -16.56 -18.48
C GLN A 84 -21.64 -16.70 -16.96
N ASN A 85 -21.69 -17.93 -16.42
CA ASN A 85 -21.33 -18.19 -15.03
C ASN A 85 -19.86 -17.87 -14.73
N GLN A 86 -18.95 -18.20 -15.65
CA GLN A 86 -17.53 -17.87 -15.53
C GLN A 86 -17.33 -16.35 -15.50
N LEU A 87 -17.89 -15.62 -16.46
CA LEU A 87 -17.79 -14.15 -16.53
C LEU A 87 -18.38 -13.48 -15.29
N ASN A 88 -19.54 -13.95 -14.80
CA ASN A 88 -20.14 -13.44 -13.57
C ASN A 88 -19.24 -13.68 -12.35
N SER A 89 -18.56 -14.83 -12.27
CA SER A 89 -17.63 -15.12 -11.19
C SER A 89 -16.38 -14.22 -11.22
N GLU A 90 -15.88 -13.90 -12.41
CA GLU A 90 -14.76 -12.97 -12.61
C GLU A 90 -15.14 -11.55 -12.21
N ILE A 91 -16.33 -11.08 -12.60
CA ILE A 91 -16.88 -9.77 -12.20
C ILE A 91 -16.97 -9.68 -10.68
N ALA A 92 -17.60 -10.67 -10.03
CA ALA A 92 -17.78 -10.65 -8.57
C ALA A 92 -16.44 -10.66 -7.82
N ALA A 93 -15.45 -11.41 -8.31
CA ALA A 93 -14.11 -11.43 -7.74
C ALA A 93 -13.39 -10.08 -7.93
N ALA A 94 -13.49 -9.48 -9.12
CA ALA A 94 -12.90 -8.18 -9.42
C ALA A 94 -13.51 -7.06 -8.57
N GLU A 95 -14.84 -6.99 -8.45
CA GLU A 95 -15.53 -6.01 -7.62
C GLU A 95 -15.14 -6.10 -6.15
N ARG A 96 -15.08 -7.33 -5.60
CA ARG A 96 -14.63 -7.56 -4.24
C ARG A 96 -13.21 -7.03 -4.04
N ARG A 97 -12.29 -7.38 -4.94
CA ARG A 97 -10.89 -6.96 -4.84
C ARG A 97 -10.74 -5.43 -5.02
N LEU A 98 -11.53 -4.81 -5.88
CA LEU A 98 -11.56 -3.35 -6.02
C LEU A 98 -11.97 -2.66 -4.71
N HIS A 99 -12.96 -3.20 -4.01
CA HIS A 99 -13.40 -2.68 -2.70
C HIS A 99 -12.32 -2.83 -1.62
N GLU A 100 -11.63 -3.97 -1.59
CA GLU A 100 -10.48 -4.19 -0.70
C GLU A 100 -9.35 -3.20 -0.98
N LEU A 101 -9.02 -2.97 -2.25
CA LEU A 101 -7.99 -2.02 -2.68
C LEU A 101 -8.35 -0.58 -2.32
N GLU A 102 -9.60 -0.17 -2.52
CA GLU A 102 -10.07 1.15 -2.12
C GLU A 102 -9.96 1.38 -0.61
N THR A 103 -10.24 0.34 0.17
CA THR A 103 -10.06 0.38 1.63
C THR A 103 -8.59 0.47 2.03
N ALA A 104 -7.73 -0.35 1.42
CA ALA A 104 -6.29 -0.31 1.66
C ALA A 104 -5.66 1.04 1.30
N ILE A 105 -6.02 1.60 0.13
CA ILE A 105 -5.58 2.93 -0.32
C ILE A 105 -5.96 4.00 0.70
N ARG A 106 -7.20 4.01 1.20
CA ARG A 106 -7.64 4.95 2.24
C ARG A 106 -6.85 4.80 3.53
N HIS A 107 -6.53 3.58 3.93
CA HIS A 107 -5.69 3.33 5.12
C HIS A 107 -4.28 3.87 4.93
N PHE A 108 -3.64 3.64 3.77
CA PHE A 108 -2.31 4.17 3.49
C PHE A 108 -2.28 5.69 3.44
N GLN A 109 -3.29 6.33 2.84
CA GLN A 109 -3.45 7.79 2.86
C GLN A 109 -3.58 8.34 4.28
N SER A 110 -4.38 7.66 5.12
CA SER A 110 -4.55 8.03 6.52
C SER A 110 -3.23 7.88 7.31
N LEU A 111 -2.49 6.79 7.08
CA LEU A 111 -1.19 6.57 7.71
C LEU A 111 -0.16 7.62 7.29
N SER A 112 -0.14 8.01 6.01
CA SER A 112 0.71 9.09 5.52
C SER A 112 0.39 10.40 6.22
N ALA A 113 -0.89 10.80 6.26
CA ALA A 113 -1.31 12.03 6.90
C ALA A 113 -1.00 12.05 8.42
N LEU A 114 -1.17 10.90 9.09
CA LEU A 114 -0.79 10.74 10.49
C LEU A 114 0.72 10.90 10.68
N LEU A 115 1.54 10.29 9.81
CA LEU A 115 3.00 10.43 9.85
C LEU A 115 3.42 11.90 9.71
N ASP A 116 2.85 12.61 8.74
CA ASP A 116 3.13 14.04 8.50
C ASP A 116 2.72 14.90 9.72
N SER A 117 1.60 14.56 10.37
CA SER A 117 1.14 15.27 11.57
C SER A 117 2.01 15.04 12.80
N LEU A 118 2.61 13.86 12.92
CA LEU A 118 3.45 13.47 14.06
C LEU A 118 4.91 13.91 13.88
N PHE A 119 5.37 14.04 12.64
CA PHE A 119 6.75 14.39 12.29
C PHE A 119 6.77 15.55 11.27
N PRO A 120 6.31 16.75 11.64
CA PRO A 120 6.21 17.89 10.72
C PRO A 120 7.58 18.34 10.18
N GLU A 121 8.66 18.13 10.92
CA GLU A 121 10.04 18.36 10.46
C GLU A 121 10.49 17.42 9.32
N HIS A 122 9.70 16.39 9.03
CA HIS A 122 9.95 15.41 7.97
C HIS A 122 8.86 15.41 6.90
N ALA A 123 7.83 16.26 7.03
CA ALA A 123 6.83 16.44 6.01
C ALA A 123 7.47 17.02 4.74
N PRO A 124 7.04 16.59 3.53
CA PRO A 124 7.49 17.21 2.29
C PRO A 124 7.16 18.71 2.33
N PRO A 125 8.03 19.59 1.80
CA PRO A 125 7.72 21.02 1.74
C PRO A 125 6.39 21.21 1.00
N ALA A 126 5.51 22.05 1.55
CA ALA A 126 4.26 22.40 0.91
C ALA A 126 4.55 22.84 -0.54
N SER A 127 3.99 22.11 -1.50
CA SER A 127 4.13 22.46 -2.91
C SER A 127 3.18 23.62 -3.18
N ASP A 128 3.75 24.80 -3.47
CA ASP A 128 3.03 25.98 -4.01
C ASP A 128 2.48 25.70 -5.42
#